data_AF-A0A9W3B2E1-F1
#
_entry.id   AF-A0A9W3B2E1-F1
#
_cell.length_a   1.000
_cell.length_b   1.000
_cell.length_c   1.000
_cell.angle_alpha   90.00
_cell.angle_beta   90.00
_cell.angle_gamma   90.00
#
_symmetry.space_group_name_H-M   'P 1'
#
loop_
_entity.id
_entity.type
_entity.pdbx_description
1 polymer ?
#
loop_
_entity_poly.entity_id
_entity_poly.type
_entity_poly.pdbx_seq_one_letter_code
_entity_poly.pdbx_strand_id
1 'polypeptide(L)'
;MPDTRLAAATSEVQVQKLQLKNSHVLCPCPQLTAYWTPPPSWVRRACCCETISKMSPFGFSVFRDAKTCCIFIGLILLTYYLIMDIILFMRFKTVDIVEDSKAGAQDELYSPFTHLSVKALMNDHTSQYIISPSAEYFDTITQFSTRFSFITPNIISFTHLFLGFLSGKFVASENLHDRRVGVVIFHIRTWLDAFDGVVFRSQSGTHLQFQSVRATLGYYVDTTCDALGGVFLCFGILFYLWKRFDKPELPTWTKAQEAASKTGLLTNGHTTSGRETYSKKYLFWKVFCYGLCLACAGKFWDLTVGDFKEIFQTPLKDPKLSMLQFELCHSTTTVILFYLWRIVEGQALLQYILIPIIIDKIWEFLNYTQYILLFIIVGLYLICLLYIRHLRTTLGL
;
A
#
# COMPACT_ATOMS: atom_id res chain seq x y z
N MET A 1 -74.98 -9.36 -35.36
CA MET A 1 -74.56 -10.28 -34.29
C MET A 1 -74.26 -11.64 -34.91
N PRO A 2 -73.21 -12.40 -34.53
CA PRO A 2 -72.11 -12.16 -33.57
C PRO A 2 -70.70 -12.22 -34.24
N ASP A 3 -69.73 -11.40 -33.82
CA ASP A 3 -68.60 -11.63 -32.85
C ASP A 3 -67.34 -12.33 -33.39
N THR A 4 -66.40 -11.51 -33.88
CA THR A 4 -64.97 -11.83 -34.06
C THR A 4 -64.17 -11.26 -32.88
N ARG A 5 -64.25 -11.91 -31.72
CA ARG A 5 -63.35 -11.68 -30.58
C ARG A 5 -63.03 -13.01 -29.89
N LEU A 6 -62.28 -13.89 -30.55
CA LEU A 6 -61.75 -15.09 -29.88
C LEU A 6 -60.52 -15.70 -30.59
N ALA A 7 -59.50 -14.89 -30.87
CA ALA A 7 -58.23 -15.40 -31.40
C ALA A 7 -56.97 -14.75 -30.80
N ALA A 8 -57.11 -13.83 -29.83
CA ALA A 8 -55.98 -13.11 -29.23
C ALA A 8 -55.60 -13.60 -27.82
N ALA A 9 -56.35 -14.51 -27.19
CA ALA A 9 -56.16 -14.86 -25.78
C ALA A 9 -55.29 -16.11 -25.53
N THR A 10 -54.84 -16.82 -26.57
CA THR A 10 -54.08 -18.07 -26.43
C THR A 10 -52.58 -17.95 -26.69
N SER A 11 -52.08 -16.80 -27.13
CA SER A 11 -50.63 -16.57 -27.30
C SER A 11 -49.95 -15.94 -26.08
N GLU A 12 -50.68 -15.27 -25.18
CA GLU A 12 -50.10 -14.65 -23.98
C GLU A 12 -49.77 -15.64 -22.86
N VAL A 13 -50.45 -16.79 -22.80
CA VAL A 13 -50.28 -17.76 -21.70
C VAL A 13 -49.03 -18.66 -21.88
N GLN A 14 -48.53 -18.84 -23.11
CA GLN A 14 -47.27 -19.57 -23.33
C GLN A 14 -46.00 -18.73 -23.12
N VAL A 15 -46.09 -17.40 -23.20
CA VAL A 15 -44.93 -16.52 -22.96
C VAL A 15 -44.63 -16.38 -21.45
N GLN A 16 -45.63 -16.54 -20.57
CA GLN A 16 -45.43 -16.46 -19.12
C GLN A 16 -44.83 -17.73 -18.48
N LYS A 17 -44.88 -18.90 -19.13
CA LYS A 17 -44.32 -20.15 -18.56
C LYS A 17 -42.85 -20.41 -18.91
N LEU A 18 -42.24 -19.62 -19.78
CA LEU A 18 -40.82 -19.73 -20.16
C LEU A 18 -39.90 -18.72 -19.45
N GLN A 19 -40.43 -17.92 -18.52
CA GLN A 19 -39.68 -16.94 -17.72
C GLN A 19 -39.24 -17.46 -16.34
N LEU A 20 -39.61 -18.68 -15.94
CA LEU A 20 -39.23 -19.26 -14.65
C LEU A 20 -38.18 -20.36 -14.79
N LYS A 21 -37.10 -20.08 -15.51
CA LYS A 21 -35.86 -20.87 -15.44
C LYS A 21 -34.65 -19.96 -15.55
N ASN A 22 -34.63 -18.93 -14.70
CA ASN A 22 -33.41 -18.22 -14.33
C ASN A 22 -32.53 -19.18 -13.53
N SER A 23 -31.77 -20.00 -14.25
CA SER A 23 -30.58 -20.62 -13.70
C SER A 23 -29.64 -19.48 -13.31
N HIS A 24 -29.61 -19.15 -12.02
CA HIS A 24 -28.57 -18.34 -11.42
C HIS A 24 -27.22 -18.91 -11.88
N VAL A 25 -26.54 -18.21 -12.80
CA VAL A 25 -25.13 -18.46 -13.07
C VAL A 25 -24.38 -17.89 -11.87
N LEU A 26 -24.30 -18.73 -10.85
CA LEU A 26 -23.48 -18.50 -9.67
C LEU A 26 -22.05 -18.24 -10.13
N CYS A 27 -21.53 -17.08 -9.73
CA CYS A 27 -20.09 -16.84 -9.64
C CYS A 27 -19.44 -18.08 -8.99
N PRO A 28 -18.29 -18.60 -9.43
CA PRO A 28 -17.72 -19.84 -8.88
C PRO A 28 -17.36 -19.75 -7.38
N CYS A 29 -17.51 -18.58 -6.74
CA CYS A 29 -17.53 -18.40 -5.29
C CYS A 29 -18.47 -17.22 -4.92
N PRO A 30 -19.80 -17.40 -4.87
CA PRO A 30 -20.75 -16.33 -4.52
C PRO A 30 -20.58 -15.88 -3.07
N GLN A 31 -20.04 -16.76 -2.22
CA GLN A 31 -19.76 -16.49 -0.82
C GLN A 31 -18.61 -15.48 -0.66
N LEU A 32 -17.56 -15.53 -1.49
CA LEU A 32 -16.47 -14.56 -1.43
C LEU A 32 -16.92 -13.18 -1.91
N THR A 33 -17.66 -13.08 -3.02
CA THR A 33 -18.11 -11.77 -3.55
C THR A 33 -19.14 -11.06 -2.65
N ALA A 34 -19.92 -11.79 -1.85
CA ALA A 34 -20.88 -11.23 -0.89
C ALA A 34 -20.21 -10.34 0.18
N TYR A 35 -19.00 -10.69 0.63
CA TYR A 35 -18.24 -9.91 1.61
C TYR A 35 -17.68 -8.60 1.04
N TRP A 36 -17.50 -8.52 -0.29
CA TRP A 36 -16.98 -7.38 -1.06
C TRP A 36 -18.07 -6.55 -1.75
N THR A 37 -19.27 -6.56 -1.16
CA THR A 37 -20.34 -5.62 -1.48
C THR A 37 -19.93 -4.19 -1.09
N PRO A 38 -20.35 -3.16 -1.85
CA PRO A 38 -19.97 -1.78 -1.56
C PRO A 38 -20.33 -1.39 -0.12
N PRO A 39 -19.53 -0.55 0.54
CA PRO A 39 -19.80 -0.11 1.91
C PRO A 39 -21.18 0.58 1.96
N PRO A 40 -21.88 0.45 3.11
CA PRO A 40 -23.23 0.98 3.24
C PRO A 40 -23.26 2.51 3.01
N SER A 41 -24.30 2.98 2.35
CA SER A 41 -24.41 4.34 1.80
C SER A 41 -24.46 5.46 2.85
N TRP A 42 -24.58 5.14 4.15
CA TRP A 42 -24.62 6.14 5.21
C TRP A 42 -23.28 6.87 5.39
N VAL A 43 -22.14 6.23 5.10
CA VAL A 43 -20.83 6.91 5.09
C VAL A 43 -20.79 8.01 4.02
N ARG A 44 -21.51 7.83 2.90
CA ARG A 44 -21.61 8.87 1.87
C ARG A 44 -22.36 10.11 2.38
N ARG A 45 -23.35 9.94 3.26
CA ARG A 45 -24.09 11.08 3.84
C ARG A 45 -23.29 11.88 4.87
N ALA A 46 -22.31 11.27 5.55
CA ALA A 46 -21.43 11.98 6.48
C ALA A 46 -20.37 12.84 5.78
N CYS A 47 -19.95 12.46 4.56
CA CYS A 47 -18.91 13.17 3.80
C CYS A 47 -19.43 13.93 2.56
N CYS A 48 -20.73 13.81 2.22
CA CYS A 48 -21.39 14.65 1.22
C CYS A 48 -21.69 16.06 1.78
N CYS A 49 -20.64 16.78 2.18
CA CYS A 49 -20.67 18.23 2.07
C CYS A 49 -20.12 18.56 0.68
N GLU A 50 -21.02 18.85 -0.26
CA GLU A 50 -20.76 19.40 -1.60
C GLU A 50 -20.14 20.82 -1.57
N THR A 51 -19.37 21.15 -0.53
CA THR A 51 -18.95 22.53 -0.22
C THR A 51 -17.44 22.70 -0.09
N ILE A 52 -16.63 21.85 -0.73
CA ILE A 52 -15.18 22.11 -0.90
C ILE A 52 -14.91 22.81 -2.26
N SER A 53 -15.88 23.56 -2.78
CA SER A 53 -15.65 24.47 -3.92
C SER A 53 -15.81 25.95 -3.55
N LYS A 54 -16.19 26.28 -2.30
CA LYS A 54 -16.52 27.67 -1.90
C LYS A 54 -15.88 28.18 -0.61
N MET A 55 -14.91 27.47 -0.02
CA MET A 55 -14.12 28.00 1.10
C MET A 55 -12.65 28.14 0.71
N SER A 56 -12.31 29.29 0.12
CA SER A 56 -10.95 29.85 0.19
C SER A 56 -11.01 31.16 0.99
N PRO A 57 -10.69 31.16 2.29
CA PRO A 57 -10.49 32.41 3.03
C PRO A 57 -9.08 33.00 2.82
N PHE A 58 -8.19 32.30 2.08
CA PHE A 58 -6.86 32.80 1.74
C PHE A 58 -6.67 32.75 0.22
N GLY A 59 -6.57 33.95 -0.38
CA GLY A 59 -6.53 34.18 -1.82
C GLY A 59 -5.29 33.65 -2.54
N PHE A 60 -5.19 32.33 -2.70
CA PHE A 60 -4.29 31.71 -3.66
C PHE A 60 -5.09 31.28 -4.90
N SER A 61 -5.20 32.18 -5.89
CA SER A 61 -5.77 31.88 -7.21
C SER A 61 -4.92 30.90 -8.05
N VAL A 62 -3.86 30.34 -7.47
CA VAL A 62 -2.89 29.43 -8.10
C VAL A 62 -3.44 28.00 -8.23
N PHE A 63 -4.47 27.62 -7.46
CA PHE A 63 -4.98 26.23 -7.41
C PHE A 63 -6.39 26.08 -8.00
N ARG A 64 -6.58 26.47 -9.27
CA ARG A 64 -7.86 26.31 -9.96
C ARG A 64 -8.13 24.87 -10.43
N ASP A 65 -7.11 24.01 -10.46
CA ASP A 65 -7.20 22.61 -10.89
C ASP A 65 -6.64 21.69 -9.79
N ALA A 66 -7.41 20.66 -9.41
CA ALA A 66 -7.00 19.63 -8.45
C ALA A 66 -5.73 18.91 -8.91
N LYS A 67 -5.51 18.76 -10.21
CA LYS A 67 -4.28 18.18 -10.76
C LYS A 67 -3.05 19.03 -10.43
N THR A 68 -3.14 20.35 -10.63
CA THR A 68 -2.06 21.29 -10.31
C THR A 68 -1.78 21.32 -8.82
N CYS A 69 -2.82 21.26 -7.98
CA CYS A 69 -2.67 21.14 -6.54
C CYS A 69 -1.95 19.85 -6.13
N CYS A 70 -2.34 18.69 -6.66
CA CYS A 70 -1.66 17.42 -6.40
C CYS A 70 -0.19 17.42 -6.84
N ILE A 71 0.11 18.00 -8.02
CA ILE A 71 1.50 18.13 -8.50
C ILE A 71 2.31 19.03 -7.56
N PHE A 72 1.75 20.17 -7.16
CA PHE A 72 2.42 21.10 -6.26
C PHE A 72 2.69 20.48 -4.87
N ILE A 73 1.71 19.81 -4.28
CA ILE A 73 1.88 19.07 -3.02
C ILE A 73 2.92 17.97 -3.19
N GLY A 74 2.87 17.22 -4.31
CA GLY A 74 3.86 16.20 -4.63
C GLY A 74 5.28 16.76 -4.74
N LEU A 75 5.45 17.94 -5.35
CA LEU A 75 6.75 18.63 -5.42
C LEU A 75 7.22 19.08 -4.04
N ILE A 76 6.35 19.66 -3.22
CA ILE A 76 6.69 20.03 -1.84
C ILE A 76 7.15 18.81 -1.05
N LEU A 77 6.41 17.70 -1.12
CA LEU A 77 6.76 16.47 -0.42
C LEU A 77 8.08 15.88 -0.93
N LEU A 78 8.31 15.90 -2.24
CA LEU A 78 9.57 15.44 -2.84
C LEU A 78 10.75 16.29 -2.37
N THR A 79 10.60 17.61 -2.37
CA THR A 79 11.63 18.53 -1.86
C THR A 79 11.87 18.32 -0.37
N TYR A 80 10.81 18.15 0.43
CA TYR A 80 10.93 17.83 1.85
C TYR A 80 11.72 16.53 2.06
N TYR A 81 11.34 15.44 1.39
CA TYR A 81 12.05 14.17 1.50
C TYR A 81 13.51 14.25 1.06
N LEU A 82 13.81 14.99 -0.02
CA LEU A 82 15.17 15.21 -0.46
C LEU A 82 16.02 15.94 0.58
N ILE A 83 15.50 17.02 1.18
CA ILE A 83 16.20 17.78 2.21
C ILE A 83 16.42 16.90 3.45
N MET A 84 15.40 16.16 3.89
CA MET A 84 15.50 15.27 5.04
C MET A 84 16.52 14.15 4.82
N ASP A 85 16.57 13.55 3.63
CA ASP A 85 17.58 12.54 3.28
C ASP A 85 18.99 13.13 3.26
N ILE A 86 19.18 14.35 2.75
CA ILE A 86 20.48 15.03 2.81
C ILE A 86 20.92 15.18 4.27
N ILE A 87 20.03 15.62 5.16
CA ILE A 87 20.33 15.77 6.59
C ILE A 87 20.64 14.41 7.24
N LEU A 88 19.83 13.38 6.94
CA LEU A 88 20.02 12.03 7.46
C LEU A 88 21.39 11.48 7.08
N PHE A 89 21.76 11.54 5.79
CA PHE A 89 23.04 11.00 5.33
C PHE A 89 24.24 11.88 5.72
N MET A 90 24.04 13.18 5.95
CA MET A 90 25.06 14.05 6.56
C MET A 90 25.33 13.66 8.02
N ARG A 91 24.28 13.38 8.80
CA ARG A 91 24.43 12.87 10.18
C ARG A 91 25.05 11.48 10.18
N PHE A 92 24.58 10.59 9.30
CA PHE A 92 25.08 9.22 9.17
C PHE A 92 26.61 9.21 9.02
N LYS A 93 27.18 10.05 8.14
CA LYS A 93 28.64 10.15 7.93
C LYS A 93 29.48 10.46 9.18
N THR A 94 28.87 10.91 10.25
CA THR A 94 29.56 11.35 11.47
C THR A 94 29.36 10.41 12.66
N VAL A 95 28.52 9.38 12.53
CA VAL A 95 28.16 8.51 13.65
C VAL A 95 28.71 7.11 13.48
N ASP A 96 29.07 6.48 14.58
CA ASP A 96 29.25 5.03 14.62
C ASP A 96 27.90 4.37 14.91
N ILE A 97 27.36 3.59 13.96
CA ILE A 97 26.07 2.91 14.13
C ILE A 97 26.10 1.95 15.33
N VAL A 98 27.26 1.34 15.66
CA VAL A 98 27.37 0.42 16.80
C VAL A 98 26.98 1.11 18.11
N GLU A 99 27.38 2.37 18.27
CA GLU A 99 27.09 3.18 19.44
C GLU A 99 25.73 3.89 19.33
N ASP A 100 25.46 4.52 18.19
CA ASP A 100 24.25 5.33 17.99
C ASP A 100 22.99 4.45 18.08
N SER A 101 23.02 3.20 17.61
CA SER A 101 21.86 2.30 17.61
C SER A 101 21.44 1.71 18.97
N LYS A 102 22.14 2.08 20.05
CA LYS A 102 21.76 1.68 21.42
C LYS A 102 20.49 2.41 21.86
N ALA A 103 19.82 1.87 22.87
CA ALA A 103 18.62 2.50 23.44
C ALA A 103 18.96 3.88 24.01
N GLY A 104 18.07 4.84 23.73
CA GLY A 104 18.18 6.20 24.26
C GLY A 104 17.74 6.30 25.72
N ALA A 105 18.00 7.46 26.31
CA ALA A 105 17.48 7.74 27.66
C ALA A 105 15.94 7.85 27.61
N GLN A 106 15.27 7.60 28.75
CA GLN A 106 13.80 7.61 28.82
C GLN A 106 13.19 9.02 28.65
N ASP A 107 13.98 10.05 28.91
CA ASP A 107 13.64 11.48 28.78
C ASP A 107 14.11 12.09 27.46
N GLU A 108 14.77 11.31 26.61
CA GLU A 108 15.29 11.78 25.33
C GLU A 108 14.15 11.97 24.31
N LEU A 109 14.13 13.13 23.64
CA LEU A 109 13.11 13.41 22.63
C LEU A 109 13.44 12.67 21.32
N TYR A 110 12.43 12.00 20.75
CA TYR A 110 12.58 11.35 19.44
C TYR A 110 13.02 12.33 18.35
N SER A 111 13.99 11.90 17.54
CA SER A 111 14.36 12.56 16.28
C SER A 111 14.64 11.50 15.21
N PRO A 112 14.21 11.71 13.95
CA PRO A 112 14.50 10.78 12.85
C PRO A 112 16.00 10.71 12.47
N PHE A 113 16.83 11.55 13.10
CA PHE A 113 18.27 11.68 12.86
C PHE A 113 19.13 11.20 14.02
N THR A 114 18.53 10.70 15.10
CA THR A 114 19.22 10.14 16.27
C THR A 114 18.90 8.66 16.38
N HIS A 115 19.72 7.93 17.12
CA HIS A 115 19.59 6.47 17.27
C HIS A 115 19.51 5.72 15.94
N LEU A 116 20.38 6.11 15.01
CA LEU A 116 20.43 5.54 13.68
C LEU A 116 20.79 4.06 13.76
N SER A 117 19.95 3.24 13.14
CA SER A 117 20.18 1.81 12.93
C SER A 117 20.18 1.52 11.44
N VAL A 118 20.70 0.35 11.04
CA VAL A 118 20.61 -0.12 9.66
C VAL A 118 19.14 -0.13 9.19
N LYS A 119 18.22 -0.57 10.07
CA LYS A 119 16.78 -0.54 9.79
C LYS A 119 16.29 0.89 9.51
N ALA A 120 16.63 1.85 10.35
CA ALA A 120 16.21 3.26 10.18
C ALA A 120 16.79 3.90 8.91
N LEU A 121 18.05 3.60 8.58
CA LEU A 121 18.71 4.09 7.37
C LEU A 121 18.09 3.52 6.08
N MET A 122 17.58 2.29 6.14
CA MET A 122 16.97 1.61 4.99
C MET A 122 15.44 1.79 4.88
N ASN A 123 14.81 2.42 5.88
CA ASN A 123 13.36 2.62 5.95
C ASN A 123 12.87 3.65 4.91
N ASP A 124 11.67 3.48 4.37
CA ASP A 124 11.12 4.42 3.39
C ASP A 124 10.91 5.84 3.94
N HIS A 125 10.92 6.82 3.05
CA HIS A 125 10.84 8.25 3.40
C HIS A 125 9.57 8.62 4.18
N THR A 126 8.42 8.05 3.83
CA THR A 126 7.15 8.39 4.47
C THR A 126 7.12 7.79 5.87
N SER A 127 7.55 6.54 6.00
CA SER A 127 7.67 5.87 7.29
C SER A 127 8.68 6.56 8.21
N GLN A 128 9.85 6.94 7.69
CA GLN A 128 10.93 7.56 8.47
C GLN A 128 10.64 9.00 8.89
N TYR A 129 10.03 9.82 8.02
CA TYR A 129 9.93 11.27 8.26
C TYR A 129 8.54 11.78 8.58
N ILE A 130 7.50 10.96 8.44
CA ILE A 130 6.13 11.35 8.73
C ILE A 130 5.51 10.40 9.74
N ILE A 131 5.43 9.12 9.40
CA ILE A 131 4.65 8.15 10.18
C ILE A 131 5.31 7.87 11.52
N SER A 132 6.56 7.39 11.55
CA SER A 132 7.25 7.06 12.80
C SER A 132 7.39 8.27 13.73
N PRO A 133 7.83 9.47 13.26
CA PRO A 133 7.87 10.65 14.11
C PRO A 133 6.50 11.00 14.70
N SER A 134 5.44 10.93 13.90
CA SER A 134 4.09 11.24 14.40
C SER A 134 3.60 10.24 15.46
N ALA A 135 3.95 8.96 15.33
CA ALA A 135 3.62 7.92 16.29
C ALA A 135 4.40 8.10 17.62
N GLU A 136 5.69 8.40 17.54
CA GLU A 136 6.57 8.67 18.69
C GLU A 136 6.16 9.93 19.46
N TYR A 137 5.88 11.03 18.74
CA TYR A 137 5.38 12.25 19.37
C TYR A 137 3.98 12.07 19.96
N PHE A 138 3.12 11.27 19.33
CA PHE A 138 1.82 10.95 19.90
C PHE A 138 1.96 10.26 21.26
N ASP A 139 2.83 9.24 21.36
CA ASP A 139 3.07 8.57 22.64
C ASP A 139 3.71 9.52 23.67
N THR A 140 4.70 10.32 23.24
CA THR A 140 5.38 11.28 24.12
C THR A 140 4.42 12.32 24.71
N ILE A 141 3.52 12.87 23.89
CA ILE A 141 2.57 13.92 24.30
C ILE A 141 1.43 13.34 25.13
N THR A 142 0.85 12.23 24.69
CA THR A 142 -0.35 11.65 25.32
C THR A 142 -0.03 10.69 26.45
N GLN A 143 1.22 10.23 26.53
CA GLN A 143 1.67 9.18 27.44
C GLN A 143 0.81 7.92 27.28
N PHE A 144 0.55 7.53 26.02
CA PHE A 144 -0.43 6.48 25.70
C PHE A 144 0.00 5.13 26.25
N SER A 145 1.26 4.74 25.99
CA SER A 145 1.84 3.46 26.40
C SER A 145 1.81 3.27 27.92
N THR A 146 1.95 4.35 28.68
CA THR A 146 1.96 4.33 30.15
C THR A 146 0.56 4.45 30.75
N ARG A 147 -0.31 5.31 30.20
CA ARG A 147 -1.69 5.51 30.69
C ARG A 147 -2.62 4.35 30.30
N PHE A 148 -2.45 3.80 29.11
CA PHE A 148 -3.26 2.71 28.57
C PHE A 148 -2.45 1.41 28.48
N SER A 149 -1.75 1.06 29.55
CA SER A 149 -0.88 -0.13 29.61
C SER A 149 -1.60 -1.46 29.34
N PHE A 150 -2.93 -1.50 29.44
CA PHE A 150 -3.74 -2.67 29.06
C PHE A 150 -3.84 -2.87 27.53
N ILE A 151 -3.57 -1.84 26.73
CA ILE A 151 -3.52 -1.92 25.27
C ILE A 151 -2.13 -2.43 24.89
N THR A 152 -2.05 -3.71 24.57
CA THR A 152 -0.80 -4.34 24.13
C THR A 152 -0.51 -4.05 22.66
N PRO A 153 0.76 -4.11 22.23
CA PRO A 153 1.14 -4.01 20.81
C PRO A 153 0.32 -4.96 19.92
N ASN A 154 0.12 -6.21 20.35
CA ASN A 154 -0.69 -7.18 19.60
C ASN A 154 -2.14 -6.73 19.36
N ILE A 155 -2.77 -6.03 20.31
CA ILE A 155 -4.13 -5.50 20.14
C ILE A 155 -4.13 -4.42 19.04
N ILE A 156 -3.09 -3.58 19.02
CA ILE A 156 -2.91 -2.59 17.96
C ILE A 156 -2.69 -3.30 16.62
N SER A 157 -1.89 -4.37 16.59
CA SER A 157 -1.66 -5.18 15.38
C SER A 157 -2.95 -5.78 14.80
N PHE A 158 -3.81 -6.35 15.65
CA PHE A 158 -5.13 -6.83 15.23
C PHE A 158 -6.06 -5.70 14.76
N THR A 159 -5.96 -4.52 15.37
CA THR A 159 -6.76 -3.34 15.00
C THR A 159 -6.38 -2.84 13.61
N HIS A 160 -5.09 -2.73 13.32
CA HIS A 160 -4.63 -2.29 12.00
C HIS A 160 -4.89 -3.34 10.92
N LEU A 161 -4.86 -4.63 11.25
CA LEU A 161 -5.32 -5.70 10.35
C LEU A 161 -6.80 -5.51 9.96
N PHE A 162 -7.67 -5.23 10.92
CA PHE A 162 -9.09 -4.97 10.67
C PHE A 162 -9.30 -3.74 9.76
N LEU A 163 -8.53 -2.66 9.98
CA LEU A 163 -8.57 -1.49 9.12
C LEU A 163 -8.03 -1.79 7.71
N GLY A 164 -7.04 -2.67 7.57
CA GLY A 164 -6.58 -3.16 6.27
C GLY A 164 -7.69 -3.86 5.48
N PHE A 165 -8.47 -4.72 6.15
CA PHE A 165 -9.66 -5.34 5.56
C PHE A 165 -10.70 -4.31 5.14
N LEU A 166 -11.03 -3.36 6.04
CA LEU A 166 -12.00 -2.30 5.76
C LEU A 166 -11.56 -1.44 4.58
N SER A 167 -10.29 -1.03 4.56
CA SER A 167 -9.69 -0.29 3.46
C SER A 167 -9.86 -1.02 2.13
N GLY A 168 -9.45 -2.30 2.06
CA GLY A 168 -9.62 -3.12 0.85
C GLY A 168 -11.07 -3.10 0.36
N LYS A 169 -12.04 -3.24 1.27
CA LYS A 169 -13.46 -3.23 0.93
C LYS A 169 -13.90 -1.92 0.29
N PHE A 170 -13.43 -0.79 0.80
CA PHE A 170 -13.68 0.53 0.21
C PHE A 170 -12.99 0.69 -1.16
N VAL A 171 -11.76 0.19 -1.29
CA VAL A 171 -11.01 0.18 -2.56
C VAL A 171 -11.71 -0.66 -3.64
N ALA A 172 -12.44 -1.71 -3.27
CA ALA A 172 -13.24 -2.52 -4.19
C ALA A 172 -14.51 -1.84 -4.74
N SER A 173 -14.82 -0.60 -4.32
CA SER A 173 -15.97 0.15 -4.81
C SER A 173 -15.72 0.74 -6.21
N GLU A 174 -16.77 0.88 -7.01
CA GLU A 174 -16.73 1.54 -8.32
C GLU A 174 -16.68 3.07 -8.21
N ASN A 175 -17.09 3.62 -7.06
CA ASN A 175 -17.03 5.05 -6.82
C ASN A 175 -15.61 5.48 -6.40
N LEU A 176 -15.07 6.50 -7.06
CA LEU A 176 -13.75 7.04 -6.73
C LEU A 176 -13.67 7.60 -5.31
N HIS A 177 -14.75 8.22 -4.83
CA HIS A 177 -14.83 8.73 -3.46
C HIS A 177 -14.65 7.62 -2.41
N ASP A 178 -15.38 6.51 -2.56
CA ASP A 178 -15.27 5.36 -1.66
C ASP A 178 -13.84 4.80 -1.69
N ARG A 179 -13.20 4.70 -2.86
CA ARG A 179 -11.80 4.27 -2.97
C ARG A 179 -10.84 5.20 -2.24
N ARG A 180 -11.03 6.52 -2.34
CA ARG A 180 -10.22 7.53 -1.63
C ARG A 180 -10.38 7.41 -0.12
N VAL A 181 -11.60 7.18 0.38
CA VAL A 181 -11.83 6.86 1.80
C VAL A 181 -11.07 5.59 2.19
N GLY A 182 -11.08 4.57 1.33
CA GLY A 182 -10.30 3.35 1.53
C GLY A 182 -8.80 3.64 1.68
N VAL A 183 -8.23 4.53 0.88
CA VAL A 183 -6.82 4.95 1.01
C VAL A 183 -6.55 5.65 2.34
N VAL A 184 -7.44 6.54 2.79
CA VAL A 184 -7.30 7.20 4.11
C VAL A 184 -7.32 6.16 5.23
N ILE A 185 -8.24 5.19 5.19
CA ILE A 185 -8.29 4.09 6.15
C ILE A 185 -7.00 3.27 6.11
N PHE A 186 -6.44 3.02 4.91
CA PHE A 186 -5.16 2.30 4.78
C PHE A 186 -4.01 3.08 5.41
N HIS A 187 -3.99 4.40 5.27
CA HIS A 187 -2.94 5.23 5.87
C HIS A 187 -3.02 5.25 7.40
N ILE A 188 -4.23 5.28 7.96
CA ILE A 188 -4.44 5.10 9.41
C ILE A 188 -3.94 3.72 9.86
N ARG A 189 -4.19 2.68 9.06
CA ARG A 189 -3.64 1.33 9.28
C ARG A 189 -2.11 1.34 9.30
N THR A 190 -1.44 1.97 8.33
CA THR A 190 0.02 2.10 8.32
C THR A 190 0.54 2.90 9.52
N TRP A 191 -0.20 3.91 9.98
CA TRP A 191 0.17 4.66 11.18
C TRP A 191 0.10 3.79 12.45
N LEU A 192 -0.94 2.98 12.59
CA LEU A 192 -1.08 2.06 13.72
C LEU A 192 -0.05 0.92 13.71
N ASP A 193 0.34 0.44 12.53
CA ASP A 193 1.45 -0.48 12.29
C ASP A 193 2.76 0.11 12.85
N ALA A 194 3.12 1.36 12.54
CA ALA A 194 4.28 1.99 13.19
C ALA A 194 4.10 2.20 14.72
N PHE A 195 2.87 2.48 15.16
CA PHE A 195 2.56 2.77 16.56
C PHE A 195 2.66 1.55 17.47
N ASP A 196 2.36 0.33 16.99
CA ASP A 196 2.50 -0.87 17.82
C ASP A 196 3.97 -1.11 18.25
N GLY A 197 4.92 -0.78 17.38
CA GLY A 197 6.34 -0.80 17.66
C GLY A 197 6.76 0.25 18.68
N VAL A 198 6.15 1.44 18.66
CA VAL A 198 6.39 2.50 19.67
C VAL A 198 5.94 2.00 21.05
N VAL A 199 4.71 1.46 21.13
CA VAL A 199 4.15 0.92 22.38
C VAL A 199 5.00 -0.24 22.89
N PHE A 200 5.46 -1.13 22.01
CA PHE A 200 6.36 -2.22 22.37
C PHE A 200 7.68 -1.71 22.98
N ARG A 201 8.34 -0.73 22.35
CA ARG A 201 9.61 -0.16 22.85
C ARG A 201 9.44 0.53 24.20
N SER A 202 8.34 1.27 24.36
CA SER A 202 7.99 1.93 25.63
C SER A 202 7.78 0.92 26.75
N GLN A 203 7.03 -0.15 26.51
CA GLN A 203 6.72 -1.19 27.51
C GLN A 203 7.88 -2.16 27.80
N SER A 204 8.79 -2.37 26.84
CA SER A 204 9.95 -3.27 26.99
C SER A 204 11.22 -2.57 27.49
N GLY A 205 11.18 -1.24 27.66
CA GLY A 205 12.34 -0.46 28.11
C GLY A 205 13.43 -0.27 27.04
N THR A 206 13.15 -0.60 25.78
CA THR A 206 14.08 -0.41 24.64
C THR A 206 13.77 0.89 23.91
N HIS A 207 13.67 2.00 24.64
CA HIS A 207 13.32 3.30 24.11
C HIS A 207 14.29 3.73 23.00
N LEU A 208 13.75 4.24 21.88
CA LEU A 208 14.49 4.66 20.68
C LEU A 208 15.38 3.58 20.03
N GLN A 209 15.26 2.31 20.43
CA GLN A 209 16.05 1.22 19.84
C GLN A 209 15.32 0.63 18.63
N PHE A 210 15.67 1.08 17.43
CA PHE A 210 15.04 0.64 16.18
C PHE A 210 15.62 -0.67 15.64
N GLN A 211 15.26 -1.79 16.27
CA GLN A 211 15.69 -3.13 15.87
C GLN A 211 14.51 -4.12 15.87
N SER A 212 14.50 -5.05 14.91
CA SER A 212 13.50 -6.13 14.88
C SER A 212 13.89 -7.26 15.84
N VAL A 213 13.02 -7.60 16.79
CA VAL A 213 13.23 -8.71 17.75
C VAL A 213 12.57 -9.99 17.22
N ARG A 214 13.23 -10.63 16.24
CA ARG A 214 12.70 -11.74 15.43
C ARG A 214 12.29 -13.01 16.18
N ALA A 215 12.74 -13.18 17.42
CA ALA A 215 12.47 -14.37 18.23
C ALA A 215 11.21 -14.25 19.11
N THR A 216 10.43 -13.17 18.98
CA THR A 216 9.27 -12.91 19.84
C THR A 216 7.95 -13.20 19.12
N LEU A 217 6.94 -13.65 19.88
CA LEU A 217 5.59 -13.85 19.35
C LEU A 217 5.01 -12.56 18.73
N GLY A 218 5.28 -11.41 19.37
CA GLY A 218 4.82 -10.11 18.89
C GLY A 218 5.32 -9.80 17.47
N TYR A 219 6.60 -10.05 17.19
CA TYR A 219 7.15 -9.87 15.84
C TYR A 219 6.43 -10.69 14.77
N TYR A 220 6.10 -11.96 15.08
CA TYR A 220 5.37 -12.81 14.14
C TYR A 220 3.92 -12.33 13.94
N VAL A 221 3.25 -11.89 15.00
CA VAL A 221 1.89 -11.36 14.92
C VAL A 221 1.87 -10.11 14.05
N ASP A 222 2.75 -9.14 14.33
CA ASP A 222 2.88 -7.89 13.59
C ASP A 222 3.15 -8.13 12.10
N THR A 223 4.23 -8.85 11.78
CA THR A 223 4.62 -9.20 10.40
C THR A 223 3.49 -9.90 9.64
N THR A 224 2.72 -10.76 10.32
CA THR A 224 1.58 -11.45 9.71
C THR A 224 0.40 -10.51 9.47
N CYS A 225 0.10 -9.62 10.42
CA CYS A 225 -0.95 -8.61 10.29
C CYS A 225 -0.65 -7.64 9.14
N ASP A 226 0.62 -7.26 8.96
CA ASP A 226 1.08 -6.45 7.84
C ASP A 226 0.91 -7.12 6.49
N ALA A 227 1.41 -8.35 6.38
CA ALA A 227 1.29 -9.12 5.15
C ALA A 227 -0.19 -9.31 4.77
N LEU A 228 -1.05 -9.65 5.73
CA LEU A 228 -2.48 -9.82 5.49
C LEU A 228 -3.18 -8.51 5.14
N GLY A 229 -2.79 -7.39 5.75
CA GLY A 229 -3.28 -6.05 5.39
C GLY A 229 -2.97 -5.70 3.93
N GLY A 230 -1.74 -5.95 3.48
CA GLY A 230 -1.34 -5.80 2.08
C GLY A 230 -2.12 -6.73 1.13
N VAL A 231 -2.37 -7.97 1.54
CA VAL A 231 -3.20 -8.93 0.80
C VAL A 231 -4.64 -8.42 0.66
N PHE A 232 -5.25 -7.85 1.70
CA PHE A 232 -6.59 -7.27 1.61
C PHE A 232 -6.66 -6.09 0.65
N LEU A 233 -5.63 -5.24 0.60
CA LEU A 233 -5.54 -4.17 -0.39
C LEU A 233 -5.46 -4.73 -1.82
N CYS A 234 -4.61 -5.73 -2.05
CA CYS A 234 -4.51 -6.42 -3.34
C CYS A 234 -5.85 -7.04 -3.78
N PHE A 235 -6.58 -7.69 -2.87
CA PHE A 235 -7.92 -8.19 -3.16
C PHE A 235 -8.89 -7.05 -3.48
N GLY A 236 -8.86 -5.94 -2.74
CA GLY A 236 -9.66 -4.75 -3.02
C GLY A 236 -9.44 -4.24 -4.45
N ILE A 237 -8.18 -4.13 -4.87
CA ILE A 237 -7.78 -3.75 -6.23
C ILE A 237 -8.29 -4.76 -7.26
N LEU A 238 -8.12 -6.06 -7.01
CA LEU A 238 -8.57 -7.12 -7.91
C LEU A 238 -10.08 -7.06 -8.15
N PHE A 239 -10.87 -6.97 -7.09
CA PHE A 239 -12.33 -6.89 -7.19
C PHE A 239 -12.77 -5.61 -7.89
N TYR A 240 -12.08 -4.49 -7.66
CA TYR A 240 -12.31 -3.26 -8.41
C TYR A 240 -12.07 -3.45 -9.91
N LEU A 241 -10.94 -4.04 -10.30
CA LEU A 241 -10.61 -4.25 -11.72
C LEU A 241 -11.58 -5.23 -12.39
N TRP A 242 -11.99 -6.29 -11.68
CA TRP A 242 -13.03 -7.20 -12.17
C TRP A 242 -14.34 -6.47 -12.47
N LYS A 243 -14.79 -5.57 -11.58
CA LYS A 243 -16.00 -4.77 -11.79
C LYS A 243 -15.83 -3.76 -12.93
N ARG A 244 -14.70 -3.05 -12.98
CA ARG A 244 -14.40 -2.02 -14.00
C ARG A 244 -14.41 -2.60 -15.41
N PHE A 245 -13.79 -3.77 -15.59
CA PHE A 245 -13.59 -4.42 -16.88
C PHE A 245 -14.55 -5.58 -17.16
N ASP A 246 -15.51 -5.86 -16.27
CA ASP A 246 -16.55 -6.85 -16.57
C ASP A 246 -17.38 -6.37 -17.76
N LYS A 247 -17.84 -7.33 -18.57
CA LYS A 247 -18.75 -7.02 -19.67
C LYS A 247 -20.11 -6.70 -19.06
N PRO A 248 -20.73 -5.54 -19.36
CA PRO A 248 -22.15 -5.43 -19.14
C PRO A 248 -22.80 -6.47 -20.05
N GLU A 249 -23.44 -7.48 -19.47
CA GLU A 249 -24.38 -8.32 -20.20
C GLU A 249 -25.55 -7.43 -20.60
N LEU A 250 -25.41 -6.75 -21.75
CA LEU A 250 -26.53 -6.11 -22.41
C LEU A 250 -27.61 -7.19 -22.63
N PRO A 251 -28.89 -6.91 -22.28
CA PRO A 251 -29.99 -7.83 -22.52
C PRO A 251 -29.95 -8.32 -23.97
N THR A 252 -30.20 -9.62 -24.18
CA THR A 252 -30.09 -10.29 -25.48
C THR A 252 -30.88 -9.59 -26.60
N TRP A 253 -31.95 -8.87 -26.25
CA TRP A 253 -32.76 -8.05 -27.16
C TRP A 253 -31.98 -6.90 -27.82
N THR A 254 -31.05 -6.28 -27.10
CA THR A 254 -30.19 -5.20 -27.62
C THR A 254 -29.16 -5.72 -28.64
N LYS A 255 -28.68 -6.96 -28.47
CA LYS A 255 -27.78 -7.61 -29.45
C LYS A 255 -28.48 -7.92 -30.77
N ALA A 256 -29.76 -8.28 -30.72
CA ALA A 256 -30.57 -8.47 -31.93
C ALA A 256 -30.83 -7.13 -32.65
N GLN A 257 -31.02 -6.05 -31.90
CA GLN A 257 -31.22 -4.70 -32.43
C GLN A 257 -29.95 -4.09 -33.04
N GLU A 258 -28.77 -4.35 -32.45
CA GLU A 258 -27.47 -3.99 -33.04
C GLU A 258 -27.12 -4.83 -34.27
N ALA A 259 -27.49 -6.11 -34.30
CA ALA A 259 -27.32 -6.97 -35.48
C ALA A 259 -28.22 -6.53 -36.64
N ALA A 260 -29.46 -6.10 -36.36
CA ALA A 260 -30.38 -5.55 -37.35
C ALA A 260 -29.94 -4.16 -37.88
N SER A 261 -29.21 -3.39 -37.06
CA SER A 261 -28.71 -2.05 -37.45
C SER A 261 -27.42 -2.10 -38.29
N LYS A 262 -26.71 -3.24 -38.31
CA LYS A 262 -25.49 -3.42 -39.11
C LYS A 262 -25.72 -3.76 -40.59
N THR A 263 -26.96 -4.01 -41.00
CA THR A 263 -27.30 -4.32 -42.40
C THR A 263 -27.68 -3.11 -43.26
N GLY A 264 -27.57 -1.87 -42.76
CA GLY A 264 -27.81 -0.73 -43.64
C GLY A 264 -27.57 0.63 -42.99
N LEU A 265 -26.31 1.09 -42.98
CA LEU A 265 -25.92 2.45 -43.37
C LEU A 265 -24.40 2.64 -43.19
N LEU A 266 -23.72 3.06 -44.25
CA LEU A 266 -22.39 3.66 -44.19
C LEU A 266 -22.53 5.06 -43.57
N THR A 267 -22.04 5.26 -42.35
CA THR A 267 -21.81 6.60 -41.80
C THR A 267 -20.41 6.71 -41.21
N ASN A 268 -19.70 7.70 -41.74
CA ASN A 268 -18.35 8.11 -41.39
C ASN A 268 -18.19 8.44 -39.90
N GLY A 269 -17.06 8.03 -39.34
CA GLY A 269 -16.27 8.83 -38.39
C GLY A 269 -16.95 9.30 -37.10
N HIS A 270 -17.20 8.39 -36.17
CA HIS A 270 -17.01 8.69 -34.75
C HIS A 270 -16.57 7.42 -34.03
N THR A 271 -15.36 7.45 -33.48
CA THR A 271 -14.75 6.41 -32.65
C THR A 271 -15.67 6.08 -31.48
N THR A 272 -16.44 5.01 -31.60
CA THR A 272 -16.99 4.32 -30.44
C THR A 272 -15.81 3.84 -29.62
N SER A 273 -15.53 4.49 -28.49
CA SER A 273 -14.51 4.03 -27.55
C SER A 273 -14.94 2.65 -27.06
N GLY A 274 -14.44 1.61 -27.71
CA GLY A 274 -14.64 0.23 -27.26
C GLY A 274 -14.16 0.15 -25.83
N ARG A 275 -15.07 -0.11 -24.89
CA ARG A 275 -14.71 -0.36 -23.50
C ARG A 275 -13.74 -1.55 -23.52
N GLU A 276 -12.48 -1.32 -23.14
CA GLU A 276 -11.48 -2.37 -23.10
C GLU A 276 -11.98 -3.46 -22.14
N THR A 277 -12.01 -4.70 -22.61
CA THR A 277 -12.43 -5.84 -21.78
C THR A 277 -11.26 -6.79 -21.64
N TYR A 278 -10.95 -7.17 -20.40
CA TYR A 278 -9.87 -8.11 -20.09
C TYR A 278 -10.43 -9.36 -19.40
N SER A 279 -9.77 -10.51 -19.61
CA SER A 279 -10.15 -11.75 -18.92
C SER A 279 -9.90 -11.65 -17.42
N LYS A 280 -10.80 -12.17 -16.59
CA LYS A 280 -10.65 -12.21 -15.12
C LYS A 280 -9.35 -12.91 -14.69
N LYS A 281 -8.90 -13.93 -15.43
CA LYS A 281 -7.61 -14.62 -15.21
C LYS A 281 -6.41 -13.71 -15.45
N TYR A 282 -6.48 -12.87 -16.48
CA TYR A 282 -5.42 -11.91 -16.79
C TYR A 282 -5.32 -10.83 -15.71
N LEU A 283 -6.46 -10.28 -15.29
CA LEU A 283 -6.52 -9.30 -14.19
C LEU A 283 -6.02 -9.89 -12.88
N PHE A 284 -6.40 -11.14 -12.57
CA PHE A 284 -5.89 -11.87 -11.41
C PHE A 284 -4.36 -11.98 -11.46
N TRP A 285 -3.80 -12.41 -12.59
CA TRP A 285 -2.35 -12.56 -12.73
C TRP A 285 -1.61 -11.24 -12.57
N LYS A 286 -2.13 -10.14 -13.12
CA LYS A 286 -1.56 -8.79 -12.95
C LYS A 286 -1.43 -8.40 -11.48
N VAL A 287 -2.54 -8.51 -10.73
CA VAL A 287 -2.56 -8.15 -9.31
C VAL A 287 -1.73 -9.14 -8.48
N PHE A 288 -1.81 -10.43 -8.80
CA PHE A 288 -1.01 -11.46 -8.13
C PHE A 288 0.49 -11.21 -8.29
N CYS A 289 0.98 -10.88 -9.49
CA CYS A 289 2.38 -10.56 -9.70
C CYS A 289 2.81 -9.32 -8.91
N TYR A 290 1.97 -8.29 -8.81
CA TYR A 290 2.27 -7.13 -7.98
C TYR A 290 2.31 -7.50 -6.48
N GLY A 291 1.35 -8.31 -6.01
CA GLY A 291 1.37 -8.85 -4.64
C GLY A 291 2.62 -9.70 -4.35
N LEU A 292 3.07 -10.50 -5.31
CA LEU A 292 4.32 -11.24 -5.22
C LEU A 292 5.54 -10.30 -5.14
N CYS A 293 5.55 -9.21 -5.92
CA CYS A 293 6.58 -8.19 -5.82
C CYS A 293 6.64 -7.57 -4.42
N LEU A 294 5.50 -7.23 -3.82
CA LEU A 294 5.42 -6.71 -2.46
C LEU A 294 5.99 -7.70 -1.44
N ALA A 295 5.61 -8.98 -1.55
CA ALA A 295 6.10 -10.03 -0.66
C ALA A 295 7.63 -10.22 -0.79
N CYS A 296 8.16 -10.23 -2.03
CA CYS A 296 9.59 -10.28 -2.28
C CYS A 296 10.32 -9.05 -1.74
N ALA A 297 9.78 -7.84 -1.97
CA ALA A 297 10.36 -6.59 -1.47
C ALA A 297 10.47 -6.59 0.05
N GLY A 298 9.37 -6.89 0.76
CA GLY A 298 9.37 -6.95 2.22
C GLY A 298 10.31 -8.03 2.75
N LYS A 299 10.30 -9.23 2.17
CA LYS A 299 11.13 -10.34 2.65
C LYS A 299 12.61 -10.12 2.40
N PHE A 300 13.00 -9.69 1.20
CA PHE A 300 14.40 -9.46 0.86
C PHE A 300 14.96 -8.24 1.57
N TRP A 301 14.15 -7.20 1.77
CA TRP A 301 14.53 -6.06 2.60
C TRP A 301 14.81 -6.51 4.04
N ASP A 302 13.91 -7.27 4.68
CA ASP A 302 14.12 -7.74 6.07
C ASP A 302 15.38 -8.62 6.19
N LEU A 303 15.59 -9.55 5.27
CA LEU A 303 16.83 -10.37 5.25
C LEU A 303 18.07 -9.48 5.14
N THR A 304 18.07 -8.53 4.20
CA THR A 304 19.20 -7.63 3.95
C THR A 304 19.50 -6.73 5.15
N VAL A 305 18.47 -6.13 5.76
CA VAL A 305 18.59 -5.36 7.01
C VAL A 305 19.19 -6.23 8.11
N GLY A 306 18.79 -7.50 8.19
CA GLY A 306 19.32 -8.47 9.14
C GLY A 306 20.81 -8.72 8.99
N ASP A 307 21.25 -9.02 7.77
CA ASP A 307 22.65 -9.28 7.45
C ASP A 307 23.52 -8.04 7.66
N PHE A 308 23.07 -6.86 7.23
CA PHE A 308 23.80 -5.62 7.47
C PHE A 308 23.83 -5.23 8.94
N LYS A 309 22.75 -5.48 9.70
CA LYS A 309 22.73 -5.29 11.15
C LYS A 309 23.79 -6.16 11.82
N GLU A 310 23.87 -7.44 11.45
CA GLU A 310 24.89 -8.35 12.00
C GLU A 310 26.30 -7.84 11.71
N ILE A 311 26.54 -7.32 10.49
CA ILE A 311 27.86 -6.84 10.08
C ILE A 311 28.23 -5.49 10.69
N PHE A 312 27.31 -4.52 10.75
CA PHE A 312 27.63 -3.12 11.09
C PHE A 312 27.18 -2.68 12.48
N GLN A 313 26.31 -3.44 13.15
CA GLN A 313 25.84 -3.11 14.51
C GLN A 313 26.38 -4.07 15.58
N THR A 314 27.10 -5.12 15.19
CA THR A 314 27.77 -6.02 16.14
C THR A 314 29.18 -5.48 16.41
N PRO A 315 29.53 -5.16 17.67
CA PRO A 315 30.86 -4.67 17.98
C PRO A 315 31.92 -5.75 17.76
N LEU A 316 32.98 -5.39 17.01
CA LEU A 316 34.15 -6.26 16.81
C LEU A 316 35.15 -6.07 17.96
N LYS A 317 35.78 -7.18 18.40
CA LYS A 317 36.73 -7.16 19.53
C LYS A 317 38.07 -6.52 19.18
N ASP A 318 38.51 -6.60 17.92
CA ASP A 318 39.76 -6.01 17.45
C ASP A 318 39.54 -4.54 17.04
N PRO A 319 40.25 -3.58 17.66
CA PRO A 319 40.14 -2.16 17.30
C PRO A 319 40.42 -1.86 15.82
N LYS A 320 41.34 -2.61 15.18
CA LYS A 320 41.66 -2.39 13.75
C LYS A 320 40.51 -2.80 12.85
N LEU A 321 39.85 -3.92 13.16
CA LEU A 321 38.68 -4.38 12.43
C LEU A 321 37.46 -3.50 12.69
N SER A 322 37.32 -2.95 13.89
CA SER A 322 36.26 -1.98 14.21
C SER A 322 36.41 -0.67 13.39
N MET A 323 37.64 -0.16 13.22
CA MET A 323 37.89 0.98 12.34
C MET A 323 37.56 0.66 10.87
N LEU A 324 37.94 -0.52 10.39
CA LEU A 324 37.60 -0.97 9.04
C LEU A 324 36.08 -1.16 8.84
N GLN A 325 35.38 -1.71 9.84
CA GLN A 325 33.92 -1.83 9.87
C GLN A 325 33.26 -0.46 9.74
N PHE A 326 33.75 0.55 10.48
CA PHE A 326 33.29 1.92 10.38
C PHE A 326 33.52 2.50 8.98
N GLU A 327 34.70 2.34 8.40
CA GLU A 327 35.00 2.82 7.04
C GLU A 327 34.12 2.15 5.96
N LEU A 328 33.92 0.83 6.06
CA LEU A 328 33.08 0.08 5.13
C LEU A 328 31.60 0.45 5.26
N CYS A 329 31.13 0.70 6.48
CA CYS A 329 29.77 1.15 6.75
C CYS A 329 29.47 2.50 6.05
N HIS A 330 30.45 3.40 6.05
CA HIS A 330 30.34 4.73 5.43
C HIS A 330 30.77 4.77 3.96
N SER A 331 31.12 3.62 3.38
CA SER A 331 31.53 3.55 1.98
C SER A 331 30.39 3.97 1.04
N THR A 332 30.75 4.56 -0.10
CA THR A 332 29.78 4.99 -1.12
C THR A 332 28.87 3.84 -1.56
N THR A 333 29.41 2.61 -1.63
CA THR A 333 28.65 1.42 -1.99
C THR A 333 27.55 1.12 -0.96
N THR A 334 27.88 1.10 0.33
CA THR A 334 26.89 0.89 1.40
C THR A 334 25.80 1.95 1.37
N VAL A 335 26.18 3.22 1.25
CA VAL A 335 25.23 4.35 1.18
C VAL A 335 24.27 4.20 0.00
N ILE A 336 24.78 3.86 -1.20
CA ILE A 336 23.94 3.64 -2.39
C ILE A 336 22.98 2.47 -2.16
N LEU A 337 23.46 1.35 -1.61
CA LEU A 337 22.60 0.18 -1.35
C LEU A 337 21.50 0.50 -0.34
N PHE A 338 21.83 1.20 0.75
CA PHE A 338 20.83 1.64 1.73
C PHE A 338 19.78 2.54 1.08
N TYR A 339 20.22 3.53 0.29
CA TYR A 339 19.31 4.45 -0.41
C TYR A 339 18.41 3.74 -1.42
N LEU A 340 18.93 2.79 -2.19
CA LEU A 340 18.12 2.00 -3.13
C LEU A 340 17.02 1.22 -2.41
N TRP A 341 17.33 0.63 -1.25
CA TRP A 341 16.33 -0.07 -0.44
C TRP A 341 15.23 0.86 0.09
N ARG A 342 15.54 2.11 0.46
CA ARG A 342 14.52 3.11 0.86
C ARG A 342 13.46 3.35 -0.22
N ILE A 343 13.80 3.14 -1.49
CA ILE A 343 12.90 3.37 -2.63
C ILE A 343 12.05 2.14 -2.94
N VAL A 344 12.60 0.93 -2.77
CA VAL A 344 11.99 -0.33 -3.22
C VAL A 344 11.50 -1.25 -2.10
N GLU A 345 11.58 -0.80 -0.85
CA GLU A 345 11.02 -1.49 0.31
C GLU A 345 9.51 -1.76 0.15
N GLY A 346 9.02 -2.85 0.76
CA GLY A 346 7.61 -3.23 0.68
C GLY A 346 6.63 -2.13 1.09
N GLN A 347 6.92 -1.38 2.17
CA GLN A 347 6.08 -0.26 2.62
C GLN A 347 6.09 0.91 1.61
N ALA A 348 7.25 1.26 1.04
CA ALA A 348 7.33 2.25 -0.05
C ALA A 348 6.45 1.86 -1.24
N LEU A 349 6.53 0.60 -1.67
CA LEU A 349 5.73 0.08 -2.78
C LEU A 349 4.23 0.12 -2.46
N LEU A 350 3.82 -0.17 -1.22
CA LEU A 350 2.44 0.01 -0.77
C LEU A 350 2.00 1.47 -0.88
N GLN A 351 2.82 2.44 -0.47
CA GLN A 351 2.49 3.86 -0.65
C GLN A 351 2.35 4.23 -2.13
N TYR A 352 3.19 3.66 -3.01
CA TYR A 352 3.12 3.95 -4.44
C TYR A 352 1.83 3.48 -5.10
N ILE A 353 1.19 2.39 -4.66
CA ILE A 353 -0.10 1.95 -5.23
C ILE A 353 -1.28 2.78 -4.71
N LEU A 354 -1.17 3.41 -3.53
CA LEU A 354 -2.23 4.28 -3.00
C LEU A 354 -2.45 5.52 -3.88
N ILE A 355 -1.39 6.07 -4.49
CA ILE A 355 -1.49 7.23 -5.38
C ILE A 355 -2.37 6.93 -6.62
N PRO A 356 -2.11 5.88 -7.42
CA PRO A 356 -2.98 5.41 -8.51
C PRO A 356 -4.43 5.18 -8.08
N ILE A 357 -4.69 4.74 -6.85
CA ILE A 357 -6.07 4.56 -6.35
C ILE A 357 -6.78 5.91 -6.25
N ILE A 358 -6.11 6.95 -5.73
CA ILE A 358 -6.69 8.30 -5.57
C ILE A 358 -7.01 8.97 -6.92
N ILE A 359 -6.13 8.76 -7.92
CA ILE A 359 -6.23 9.41 -9.24
C ILE A 359 -6.95 8.55 -10.29
N ASP A 360 -7.48 7.38 -9.90
CA ASP A 360 -8.14 6.41 -10.78
C ASP A 360 -7.26 5.85 -11.92
N LYS A 361 -5.98 5.60 -11.64
CA LYS A 361 -4.96 5.10 -12.60
C LYS A 361 -4.34 3.76 -12.19
N ILE A 362 -5.09 2.96 -11.45
CA ILE A 362 -4.65 1.65 -10.94
C ILE A 362 -4.20 0.73 -12.09
N TRP A 363 -4.96 0.71 -13.20
CA TRP A 363 -4.67 -0.17 -14.33
C TRP A 363 -3.36 0.18 -15.03
N GLU A 364 -3.17 1.47 -15.31
CA GLU A 364 -1.95 1.99 -15.93
C GLU A 364 -0.74 1.68 -15.04
N PHE A 365 -0.83 1.95 -13.73
CA PHE A 365 0.23 1.65 -12.78
C PHE A 365 0.63 0.18 -12.80
N LEU A 366 -0.33 -0.75 -12.70
CA LEU A 366 -0.05 -2.19 -12.70
C LEU A 366 0.57 -2.66 -14.02
N ASN A 367 0.22 -2.04 -15.15
CA ASN A 367 0.82 -2.38 -16.44
C ASN A 367 2.29 -1.97 -16.55
N TYR A 368 2.65 -0.80 -16.01
CA TYR A 368 4.04 -0.32 -16.06
C TYR A 368 4.96 -1.02 -15.04
N THR A 369 4.43 -1.41 -13.88
CA THR A 369 5.29 -1.76 -12.74
C THR A 369 5.56 -3.25 -12.57
N GLN A 370 4.66 -4.12 -13.04
CA GLN A 370 4.64 -5.55 -12.69
C GLN A 370 5.96 -6.30 -12.85
N TYR A 371 6.65 -6.15 -13.99
CA TYR A 371 7.87 -6.92 -14.28
C TYR A 371 9.14 -6.15 -13.93
N ILE A 372 9.09 -4.83 -14.11
CA ILE A 372 10.23 -3.94 -13.85
C ILE A 372 10.56 -3.96 -12.35
N LEU A 373 9.56 -3.87 -11.48
CA LEU A 373 9.78 -3.88 -10.03
C LEU A 373 10.37 -5.21 -9.56
N LEU A 374 9.84 -6.35 -10.01
CA LEU A 374 10.35 -7.66 -9.60
C LEU A 374 11.83 -7.83 -9.97
N PHE A 375 12.19 -7.45 -11.19
CA PHE A 375 13.58 -7.52 -11.65
C PHE A 375 14.50 -6.62 -10.81
N ILE A 376 14.08 -5.39 -10.52
CA ILE A 376 14.84 -4.45 -9.68
C ILE A 376 15.03 -5.01 -8.27
N ILE A 377 13.97 -5.53 -7.63
CA ILE A 377 14.01 -6.06 -6.26
C ILE A 377 14.95 -7.27 -6.18
N VAL A 378 14.78 -8.24 -7.07
CA VAL A 378 15.62 -9.45 -7.10
C VAL A 378 17.08 -9.08 -7.41
N GLY A 379 17.31 -8.20 -8.40
CA GLY A 379 18.64 -7.74 -8.77
C GLY A 379 19.35 -7.01 -7.62
N LEU A 380 18.65 -6.10 -6.94
CA LEU A 380 19.19 -5.39 -5.77
C LEU A 380 19.55 -6.37 -4.65
N TYR A 381 18.69 -7.34 -4.37
CA TYR A 381 18.96 -8.38 -3.37
C TYR A 381 20.21 -9.21 -3.72
N LEU A 382 20.36 -9.65 -4.96
CA LEU A 382 21.55 -10.39 -5.41
C LEU A 382 22.83 -9.57 -5.28
N ILE A 383 22.78 -8.28 -5.64
CA ILE A 383 23.92 -7.36 -5.44
C ILE A 383 24.26 -7.24 -3.96
N CYS A 384 23.25 -7.09 -3.10
CA CYS A 384 23.46 -7.04 -1.65
C CYS A 384 24.08 -8.32 -1.12
N LEU A 385 23.63 -9.50 -1.56
CA LEU A 385 24.23 -10.78 -1.15
C LEU A 385 25.71 -10.89 -1.50
N LEU A 386 26.09 -10.48 -2.72
CA LEU A 386 27.49 -10.47 -3.14
C LEU A 386 28.31 -9.50 -2.31
N TYR A 387 27.76 -8.32 -2.03
CA TYR A 387 28.43 -7.30 -1.23
C TYR A 387 28.57 -7.71 0.24
N ILE A 388 27.52 -8.26 0.84
CA ILE A 388 27.52 -8.82 2.20
C ILE A 388 28.57 -9.92 2.33
N ARG A 389 28.67 -10.83 1.35
CA ARG A 389 29.72 -11.86 1.34
C ARG A 389 31.12 -11.25 1.29
N HIS A 390 31.32 -10.23 0.47
CA HIS A 390 32.57 -9.50 0.42
C HIS A 390 32.90 -8.82 1.76
N LEU A 391 31.94 -8.15 2.39
CA LEU A 391 32.11 -7.53 3.71
C LEU A 391 32.49 -8.55 4.78
N ARG A 392 31.78 -9.68 4.87
CA ARG A 392 32.11 -10.77 5.82
C ARG A 392 33.53 -11.29 5.62
N THR A 393 33.94 -11.52 4.37
CA THR A 393 35.30 -11.99 4.05
C THR A 393 36.36 -10.96 4.44
N THR A 394 36.11 -9.68 4.19
CA THR A 394 37.02 -8.57 4.52
C THR A 394 37.17 -8.36 6.03
N LEU A 395 36.08 -8.52 6.78
CA LEU A 395 36.05 -8.36 8.23
C LEU A 395 36.39 -9.63 9.02
N GLY A 396 36.56 -10.77 8.34
CA GLY A 396 36.85 -12.06 8.98
C GLY A 396 35.67 -12.64 9.77
N LEU A 397 34.44 -12.39 9.31
CA LEU A 397 33.17 -12.84 9.91
C LEU A 397 32.62 -14.12 9.26
#